data_AF-A0A9W9B269-F1
#
_entry.id   AF-A0A9W9B269-F1
#
_cell.length_a   1.000
_cell.length_b   1.000
_cell.length_c   1.000
_cell.angle_alpha   90.00
_cell.angle_beta   90.00
_cell.angle_gamma   90.00
#
_symmetry.space_group_name_H-M   'P 1'
#
loop_
_entity.id
_entity.type
_entity.pdbx_description
1 polymer ?
#
loop_
_entity_poly.entity_id
_entity_poly.type
_entity_poly.pdbx_seq_one_letter_code
_entity_poly.pdbx_strand_id
1 'polypeptide(L)'
;MTVPPYQIQELITNVFSQLSDSVLQGIQIRCGQALGTELYIGCSNGELMRFSLQGDSNKAESYTILSRQSVPNDKAVEDIVLLPSISRALVFSDNQIHFYTLPSLDVVSYQLIKPIRHVITFAVDQLHLLRPMPPTSGPPHRLEPVDFCVIKRSSLAMYSLGQRLFYQKEIPLPQGGTLARRIGSSLCIADKINYNMLNLETAEIFPILPLNQDVDAPNLPVEPFIIPTGEGDFLVVSWTGQSSMGIFLTGSGDPVRGTLTWTQHPTSICLDLPHATAILPDGTIEIHNIDSQSLVQVIPPPPNDGPVDRTRLVSSLLGYIVPSDQYLTKMSKVPVNLDRRPASKLGS
;
A
#
# COMPACT_ATOMS: atom_id res chain seq x y z
N MET A 1 -21.27 -9.54 -18.68
CA MET A 1 -21.24 -8.06 -18.76
C MET A 1 -19.79 -7.66 -19.00
N THR A 2 -19.51 -6.84 -20.01
CA THR A 2 -18.15 -6.36 -20.31
C THR A 2 -17.74 -5.36 -19.22
N VAL A 3 -16.68 -5.66 -18.47
CA VAL A 3 -16.09 -4.70 -17.52
C VAL A 3 -15.55 -3.51 -18.33
N PRO A 4 -15.88 -2.26 -17.97
CA PRO A 4 -15.36 -1.09 -18.68
C PRO A 4 -13.82 -1.05 -18.60
N PRO A 5 -13.14 -0.47 -19.60
CA PRO A 5 -11.69 -0.32 -19.54
C PRO A 5 -11.29 0.55 -18.35
N TYR A 6 -10.11 0.26 -17.80
CA TYR A 6 -9.49 1.08 -16.76
C TYR A 6 -9.24 2.49 -17.27
N GLN A 7 -9.41 3.46 -16.37
CA GLN A 7 -9.20 4.87 -16.65
C GLN A 7 -8.24 5.45 -15.61
N ILE A 8 -7.37 6.36 -16.07
CA ILE A 8 -6.52 7.14 -15.17
C ILE A 8 -7.30 8.40 -14.80
N GLN A 9 -7.51 8.59 -13.51
CA GLN A 9 -8.10 9.81 -12.97
C GLN A 9 -7.11 10.49 -12.04
N GLU A 10 -6.85 11.76 -12.31
CA GLU A 10 -6.04 12.60 -11.45
C GLU A 10 -6.85 13.01 -10.22
N LEU A 11 -6.36 12.67 -9.02
CA LEU A 11 -7.06 12.95 -7.76
C LEU A 11 -6.51 14.20 -7.05
N ILE A 12 -5.22 14.49 -7.23
CA ILE A 12 -4.52 15.62 -6.61
C ILE A 12 -3.52 16.19 -7.63
N THR A 13 -3.76 17.41 -8.10
CA THR A 13 -2.89 18.05 -9.11
C THR A 13 -1.60 18.63 -8.53
N ASN A 14 -1.68 19.26 -7.36
CA ASN A 14 -0.53 19.91 -6.74
C ASN A 14 -0.41 19.50 -5.28
N VAL A 15 0.12 18.30 -5.05
CA VAL A 15 0.40 17.77 -3.70
C VAL A 15 1.19 18.80 -2.88
N PHE A 16 2.11 19.53 -3.52
CA PHE A 16 2.96 20.51 -2.85
C PHE A 16 2.61 21.99 -3.11
N SER A 17 1.37 22.30 -3.51
CA SER A 17 0.89 23.66 -3.88
C SER A 17 1.18 24.80 -2.90
N GLN A 18 1.51 24.50 -1.64
CA GLN A 18 1.79 25.49 -0.59
C GLN A 18 3.29 25.73 -0.33
N LEU A 19 4.18 25.04 -1.04
CA LEU A 19 5.62 25.22 -0.91
C LEU A 19 6.18 26.03 -2.09
N SER A 20 7.14 26.91 -1.82
CA SER A 20 7.84 27.67 -2.87
C SER A 20 8.67 26.76 -3.77
N ASP A 21 8.75 27.06 -5.06
CA ASP A 21 9.49 26.29 -6.08
C ASP A 21 10.95 25.97 -5.70
N SER A 22 11.62 26.84 -4.93
CA SER A 22 12.99 26.62 -4.44
C SER A 22 13.12 25.53 -3.36
N VAL A 23 12.04 25.26 -2.60
CA VAL A 23 11.96 24.19 -1.59
C VAL A 23 11.50 22.88 -2.23
N LEU A 24 10.79 22.98 -3.37
CA LEU A 24 10.24 21.84 -4.13
C LEU A 24 11.28 21.09 -4.96
N GLN A 25 12.43 21.68 -5.26
CA GLN A 25 13.48 21.00 -6.01
C GLN A 25 13.93 19.73 -5.26
N GLY A 26 13.46 18.58 -5.74
CA GLY A 26 13.89 17.26 -5.28
C GLY A 26 12.97 16.57 -4.26
N ILE A 27 11.85 17.17 -3.86
CA ILE A 27 10.86 16.46 -3.01
C ILE A 27 10.03 15.55 -3.91
N GLN A 28 9.99 14.26 -3.58
CA GLN A 28 9.26 13.24 -4.32
C GLN A 28 8.31 12.48 -3.40
N ILE A 29 7.16 12.08 -3.94
CA ILE A 29 6.27 11.13 -3.29
C ILE A 29 6.93 9.74 -3.36
N ARG A 30 6.99 9.05 -2.22
CA ARG A 30 7.67 7.75 -2.09
C ARG A 30 6.67 6.61 -1.88
N CYS A 31 5.62 6.88 -1.12
CA CYS A 31 4.57 5.91 -0.81
C CYS A 31 3.25 6.64 -0.55
N GLY A 32 2.15 5.90 -0.71
CA GLY A 32 0.82 6.40 -0.44
C GLY A 32 -0.13 5.26 -0.14
N GLN A 33 -1.13 5.52 0.70
CA GLN A 33 -2.19 4.60 1.05
C GLN A 33 -3.53 5.34 1.06
N ALA A 34 -4.59 4.63 0.70
CA ALA A 34 -5.95 5.17 0.71
C ALA A 34 -6.83 4.38 1.68
N LEU A 35 -7.75 5.08 2.34
CA LEU A 35 -8.71 4.47 3.26
C LEU A 35 -10.00 5.30 3.29
N GLY A 36 -11.06 4.79 2.66
CA GLY A 36 -12.35 5.49 2.63
C GLY A 36 -12.22 6.85 1.95
N THR A 37 -12.49 7.93 2.68
CA THR A 37 -12.39 9.31 2.18
C THR A 37 -11.01 9.94 2.36
N GLU A 38 -10.00 9.18 2.79
CA GLU A 38 -8.69 9.72 3.16
C GLU A 38 -7.55 9.12 2.34
N LEU A 39 -6.56 9.96 2.04
CA LEU A 39 -5.29 9.56 1.43
C LEU A 39 -4.15 9.96 2.37
N TYR A 40 -3.22 9.05 2.59
CA TYR A 40 -2.02 9.27 3.38
C TYR A 40 -0.81 9.13 2.47
N ILE A 41 0.04 10.16 2.43
CA ILE A 41 1.17 10.25 1.50
C ILE A 41 2.46 10.47 2.30
N GLY A 42 3.51 9.74 1.93
CA GLY A 42 4.86 9.89 2.49
C GLY A 42 5.85 10.41 1.45
N CYS A 43 6.70 11.35 1.85
CA CYS A 43 7.61 12.07 0.96
C CYS A 43 9.09 11.79 1.27
N SER A 44 9.96 12.10 0.30
CA SER A 44 11.43 11.91 0.39
C SER A 44 12.12 12.79 1.44
N ASN A 45 11.49 13.90 1.83
CA ASN A 45 11.95 14.82 2.87
C ASN A 45 11.40 14.47 4.27
N GLY A 46 10.66 13.37 4.42
CA GLY A 46 10.07 12.96 5.68
C GLY A 46 8.72 13.57 6.01
N GLU A 47 8.11 14.34 5.10
CA GLU A 47 6.74 14.78 5.28
C GLU A 47 5.74 13.61 5.17
N LEU A 48 4.79 13.60 6.10
CA LEU A 48 3.55 12.83 6.08
C LEU A 48 2.40 13.79 5.84
N MET A 49 1.60 13.49 4.81
CA MET A 49 0.49 14.32 4.39
C MET A 49 -0.79 13.52 4.43
N ARG A 50 -1.84 14.10 4.99
CA ARG A 50 -3.19 13.54 4.99
C ARG A 50 -4.09 14.41 4.15
N PHE A 51 -4.76 13.80 3.18
CA PHE A 51 -5.79 14.43 2.39
C PHE A 51 -7.14 13.80 2.72
N SER A 52 -8.21 14.56 2.58
CA SER A 52 -9.57 14.04 2.66
C SER A 52 -10.43 14.60 1.56
N LEU A 53 -11.34 13.75 1.08
CA LEU A 53 -12.36 14.11 0.11
C LEU A 53 -13.34 15.09 0.76
N GLN A 54 -13.37 16.31 0.26
CA GLN A 54 -14.33 17.34 0.67
C GLN A 54 -15.23 17.68 -0.51
N GLY A 55 -16.54 17.72 -0.27
CA GLY A 55 -17.56 18.21 -1.19
C GLY A 55 -18.35 19.32 -0.53
N ASP A 56 -18.62 20.39 -1.29
CA ASP A 56 -19.60 21.40 -0.91
C ASP A 56 -20.80 21.29 -1.86
N SER A 57 -21.97 21.76 -1.45
CA SER A 57 -23.23 21.65 -2.21
C SER A 57 -23.18 22.23 -3.63
N ASN A 58 -22.14 23.01 -3.96
CA ASN A 58 -21.95 23.66 -5.26
C ASN A 58 -20.61 23.33 -5.95
N LYS A 59 -19.75 22.49 -5.37
CA LYS A 59 -18.44 22.14 -5.94
C LYS A 59 -18.30 20.62 -6.04
N ALA A 60 -17.69 20.17 -7.12
CA ALA A 60 -17.28 18.77 -7.26
C ALA A 60 -16.41 18.38 -6.05
N GLU A 61 -16.60 17.15 -5.58
CA GLU A 61 -15.77 16.60 -4.51
C GLU A 61 -14.30 16.62 -4.95
N SER A 62 -13.40 17.00 -4.05
CA SER A 62 -11.96 17.00 -4.35
C SER A 62 -11.16 16.71 -3.10
N TYR A 63 -10.01 16.06 -3.29
CA TYR A 63 -9.10 15.79 -2.20
C TYR A 63 -8.37 17.08 -1.80
N THR A 64 -8.49 17.43 -0.53
CA THR A 64 -7.85 18.62 0.06
C THR A 64 -6.95 18.20 1.21
N ILE A 65 -5.83 18.90 1.38
CA ILE A 65 -4.90 18.61 2.47
C ILE A 65 -5.52 18.97 3.82
N LEU A 66 -5.55 18.02 4.75
CA LEU A 66 -6.03 18.20 6.12
C LEU A 66 -4.89 18.42 7.10
N SER A 67 -3.82 17.64 6.98
CA SER A 67 -2.66 17.76 7.86
C SER A 67 -1.36 17.47 7.12
N ARG A 68 -0.29 18.08 7.64
CA ARG A 68 1.08 17.94 7.18
C ARG A 68 1.98 17.99 8.40
N GLN A 69 2.86 17.00 8.51
CA GLN A 69 3.77 16.86 9.64
C GLN A 69 5.01 16.11 9.19
N SER A 70 6.11 16.22 9.94
CA SER A 70 7.33 15.46 9.65
C SER A 70 7.42 14.21 10.51
N VAL A 71 8.06 13.17 9.96
CA VAL A 71 8.52 12.05 10.78
C VAL A 71 9.60 12.53 11.78
N PRO A 72 9.77 11.86 12.94
CA PRO A 72 10.65 12.31 14.02
C PRO A 72 12.12 12.57 13.68
N ASN A 73 12.62 12.09 12.54
CA ASN A 73 14.01 12.20 12.10
C ASN A 73 14.17 12.95 10.77
N ASP A 74 13.08 13.50 10.21
CA ASP A 74 13.04 14.18 8.90
C ASP A 74 13.70 13.36 7.77
N LYS A 75 13.62 12.02 7.86
CA LYS A 75 14.14 11.10 6.84
C LYS A 75 13.03 10.66 5.91
N ALA A 76 13.41 10.25 4.70
CA ALA A 76 12.49 9.77 3.69
C ALA A 76 11.51 8.74 4.25
N VAL A 77 10.23 8.90 3.92
CA VAL A 77 9.21 7.90 4.24
C VAL A 77 9.27 6.82 3.17
N GLU A 78 9.63 5.61 3.55
CA GLU A 78 9.83 4.49 2.62
C GLU A 78 8.53 3.73 2.36
N ASP A 79 7.72 3.54 3.41
CA ASP A 79 6.44 2.84 3.33
C ASP A 79 5.46 3.30 4.42
N ILE A 80 4.17 3.21 4.11
CA ILE A 80 3.07 3.45 5.05
C ILE A 80 2.14 2.24 4.96
N VAL A 81 1.83 1.62 6.11
CA VAL A 81 0.87 0.52 6.20
C VAL A 81 -0.24 0.90 7.17
N LEU A 82 -1.48 0.93 6.68
CA LEU A 82 -2.65 1.27 7.47
C LEU A 82 -3.21 0.03 8.16
N LEU A 83 -3.53 0.14 9.45
CA LEU A 83 -4.16 -0.89 10.27
C LEU A 83 -5.48 -0.38 10.85
N PRO A 84 -6.57 -0.35 10.06
CA PRO A 84 -7.83 0.29 10.48
C PRO A 84 -8.49 -0.41 11.67
N SER A 85 -8.35 -1.74 11.74
CA SER A 85 -8.90 -2.59 12.82
C SER A 85 -8.42 -2.23 14.23
N ILE A 86 -7.27 -1.56 14.35
CA ILE A 86 -6.71 -1.08 15.62
C ILE A 86 -6.45 0.44 15.62
N SER A 87 -6.94 1.15 14.60
CA SER A 87 -6.74 2.59 14.39
C SER A 87 -5.26 3.00 14.51
N ARG A 88 -4.38 2.28 13.80
CA ARG A 88 -2.94 2.58 13.74
C ARG A 88 -2.43 2.64 12.31
N ALA A 89 -1.34 3.37 12.10
CA ALA A 89 -0.50 3.27 10.92
C ALA A 89 0.93 2.97 11.31
N LEU A 90 1.60 2.12 10.54
CA LEU A 90 3.03 1.87 10.62
C LEU A 90 3.70 2.70 9.53
N VAL A 91 4.66 3.53 9.93
CA VAL A 91 5.43 4.36 9.01
C VAL A 91 6.88 3.92 9.09
N PHE A 92 7.42 3.50 7.94
CA PHE A 92 8.79 3.04 7.83
C PHE A 92 9.68 4.14 7.28
N SER A 93 10.71 4.51 8.05
CA SER A 93 11.67 5.56 7.70
C SER A 93 12.98 5.33 8.46
N ASP A 94 14.13 5.55 7.82
CA ASP A 94 15.46 5.49 8.48
C ASP A 94 15.72 4.18 9.23
N ASN A 95 15.37 3.06 8.60
CA ASN A 95 15.50 1.74 9.19
C ASN A 95 14.72 1.58 10.52
N GLN A 96 13.66 2.38 10.70
CA GLN A 96 12.79 2.37 11.88
C GLN A 96 11.31 2.32 11.50
N ILE A 97 10.54 1.55 12.26
CA ILE A 97 9.07 1.58 12.20
C ILE A 97 8.57 2.47 13.32
N HIS A 98 7.89 3.54 12.96
CA HIS A 98 7.18 4.44 13.83
C HIS A 98 5.67 4.15 13.79
N PHE A 99 4.98 4.40 14.91
CA PHE A 99 3.56 4.09 15.06
C PHE A 99 2.76 5.38 15.18
N TYR A 100 1.68 5.46 14.41
CA TYR A 100 0.81 6.63 14.33
C TYR A 100 -0.65 6.24 14.58
N THR A 101 -1.48 7.18 15.03
CA THR A 101 -2.92 6.96 15.21
C THR A 101 -3.67 7.29 13.93
N LEU A 102 -4.64 6.45 13.56
CA LEU A 102 -5.59 6.78 12.49
C LEU A 102 -6.85 7.42 13.09
N PRO A 103 -7.47 8.39 12.39
CA PRO A 103 -7.06 8.94 11.09
C PRO A 103 -6.08 10.12 11.18
N SER A 104 -5.84 10.68 12.37
CA SER A 104 -5.13 11.96 12.54
C SER A 104 -3.67 11.96 12.11
N LEU A 105 -3.04 10.78 12.06
CA LEU A 105 -1.60 10.57 12.00
C LEU A 105 -0.87 11.21 13.20
N ASP A 106 -1.42 11.22 14.42
CA ASP A 106 -0.60 11.64 15.56
C ASP A 106 0.41 10.56 15.93
N VAL A 107 1.65 10.94 16.24
CA VAL A 107 2.69 10.00 16.69
C VAL A 107 2.24 9.36 18.01
N VAL A 108 2.26 8.02 18.08
CA VAL A 108 1.98 7.32 19.33
C VAL A 108 3.12 7.56 20.33
N SER A 109 2.76 7.91 21.57
CA SER A 109 3.72 8.15 22.65
C SER A 109 4.72 7.01 22.81
N TYR A 110 6.01 7.35 22.87
CA TYR A 110 7.11 6.40 23.07
C TYR A 110 7.13 5.75 24.46
N GLN A 111 6.33 6.26 25.40
CA GLN A 111 6.07 5.57 26.67
C GLN A 111 5.16 4.34 26.47
N LEU A 112 4.30 4.37 25.45
CA LEU A 112 3.36 3.30 25.14
C LEU A 112 3.96 2.31 24.13
N ILE A 113 4.46 2.81 23.00
CA ILE A 113 5.07 2.00 21.94
C ILE A 113 6.34 2.68 21.45
N LYS A 114 7.48 2.00 21.63
CA LYS A 114 8.77 2.47 21.12
C LYS A 114 8.91 2.12 19.63
N PRO A 115 9.58 2.97 18.82
CA PRO A 115 9.93 2.61 17.46
C PRO A 115 10.76 1.33 17.40
N ILE A 116 10.53 0.50 16.39
CA ILE A 116 11.35 -0.69 16.14
C ILE A 116 12.54 -0.27 15.29
N ARG A 117 13.77 -0.60 15.71
CA ARG A 117 15.01 -0.21 15.04
C ARG A 117 15.66 -1.35 14.26
N HIS A 118 16.58 -0.97 13.37
CA HIS A 118 17.37 -1.89 12.53
C HIS A 118 16.51 -2.72 11.58
N VAL A 119 15.44 -2.08 11.10
CA VAL A 119 14.49 -2.66 10.15
C VAL A 119 15.07 -2.52 8.74
N ILE A 120 15.08 -3.63 7.99
CA ILE A 120 15.35 -3.62 6.55
C ILE A 120 14.03 -3.57 5.79
N THR A 121 13.09 -4.43 6.17
CA THR A 121 11.71 -4.44 5.66
C THR A 121 10.80 -5.07 6.70
N PHE A 122 9.49 -5.01 6.50
CA PHE A 122 8.51 -5.64 7.38
C PHE A 122 7.32 -6.15 6.58
N ALA A 123 6.64 -7.16 7.11
CA ALA A 123 5.45 -7.72 6.50
C ALA A 123 4.36 -7.88 7.55
N VAL A 124 3.28 -7.12 7.37
CA VAL A 124 2.03 -7.31 8.10
C VAL A 124 1.27 -8.47 7.47
N ASP A 125 0.59 -9.26 8.29
CA ASP A 125 -0.28 -10.33 7.80
C ASP A 125 -1.37 -9.76 6.89
N GLN A 126 -1.44 -10.24 5.64
CA GLN A 126 -2.41 -9.79 4.64
C GLN A 126 -3.85 -9.90 5.15
N LEU A 127 -4.19 -10.95 5.90
CA LEU A 127 -5.55 -11.13 6.42
C LEU A 127 -5.89 -10.08 7.48
N HIS A 128 -4.89 -9.57 8.20
CA HIS A 128 -5.08 -8.53 9.21
C HIS A 128 -5.25 -7.14 8.56
N LEU A 129 -4.61 -6.91 7.40
CA LEU A 129 -4.78 -5.69 6.61
C LEU A 129 -6.21 -5.54 6.05
N LEU A 130 -6.88 -6.65 5.80
CA LEU A 130 -8.27 -6.70 5.32
C LEU A 130 -9.32 -6.50 6.43
N ARG A 131 -8.90 -6.44 7.72
CA ARG A 131 -9.84 -6.21 8.82
C ARG A 131 -10.35 -4.76 8.80
N PRO A 132 -11.68 -4.54 8.79
CA PRO A 132 -12.24 -3.20 8.73
C PRO A 132 -12.02 -2.43 10.04
N MET A 133 -12.27 -1.13 9.99
CA MET A 133 -12.28 -0.28 11.18
C MET A 133 -13.37 -0.74 12.17
N PRO A 134 -13.12 -0.72 13.50
CA PRO A 134 -14.15 -1.04 14.48
C PRO A 134 -15.35 -0.09 14.33
N PRO A 135 -16.59 -0.59 14.47
CA PRO A 135 -17.78 0.26 14.40
C PRO A 135 -17.75 1.32 15.51
N THR A 136 -18.08 2.56 15.16
CA THR A 136 -18.13 3.70 16.10
C THR A 136 -19.33 3.62 17.05
N SER A 137 -20.39 2.93 16.64
CA SER A 137 -21.60 2.69 17.43
C SER A 137 -21.80 1.19 17.62
N GLY A 138 -21.85 0.74 18.87
CA GLY A 138 -22.09 -0.66 19.20
C GLY A 138 -21.49 -1.07 20.54
N PRO A 139 -21.68 -2.33 20.97
CA PRO A 139 -20.99 -2.85 22.14
C PRO A 139 -19.48 -2.79 21.95
N PRO A 140 -18.70 -2.57 23.03
CA PRO A 140 -17.25 -2.46 22.95
C PRO A 140 -16.65 -3.73 22.32
N HIS A 141 -16.08 -3.57 21.12
CA HIS A 141 -15.42 -4.66 20.41
C HIS A 141 -14.03 -4.89 21.01
N ARG A 142 -13.67 -6.15 21.29
CA ARG A 142 -12.29 -6.48 21.67
C ARG A 142 -11.41 -6.27 20.45
N LEU A 143 -10.48 -5.32 20.54
CA LEU A 143 -9.49 -5.10 19.49
C LEU A 143 -8.60 -6.33 19.36
N GLU A 144 -8.77 -7.07 18.25
CA GLU A 144 -7.87 -8.15 17.89
C GLU A 144 -6.53 -7.56 17.45
N PRO A 145 -5.40 -8.03 18.01
CA PRO A 145 -4.11 -7.51 17.64
C PRO A 145 -3.76 -7.89 16.19
N VAL A 146 -2.89 -7.07 15.60
CA VAL A 146 -2.33 -7.28 14.27
C VAL A 146 -0.93 -7.87 14.41
N ASP A 147 -0.74 -9.08 13.91
CA ASP A 147 0.57 -9.69 13.79
C ASP A 147 1.32 -9.22 12.55
N PHE A 148 2.61 -9.02 12.72
CA PHE A 148 3.54 -8.67 11.65
C PHE A 148 4.95 -9.17 11.98
N CYS A 149 5.80 -9.23 10.97
CA CYS A 149 7.21 -9.57 11.14
C CYS A 149 8.10 -8.45 10.65
N VAL A 150 9.27 -8.34 11.25
CA VAL A 150 10.28 -7.33 10.97
C VAL A 150 11.56 -8.05 10.58
N ILE A 151 12.01 -7.81 9.37
CA ILE A 151 13.23 -8.39 8.82
C ILE A 151 14.39 -7.45 9.18
N LYS A 152 15.39 -8.02 9.84
CA LYS A 152 16.65 -7.37 10.19
C LYS A 152 17.79 -7.98 9.37
N ARG A 153 19.02 -7.54 9.61
CA ARG A 153 20.21 -7.96 8.87
C ARG A 153 20.44 -9.48 8.83
N SER A 154 20.17 -10.18 9.93
CA SER A 154 20.46 -11.62 10.07
C SER A 154 19.37 -12.38 10.83
N SER A 155 18.20 -11.76 11.02
CA SER A 155 17.11 -12.31 11.80
C SER A 155 15.78 -11.72 11.39
N LEU A 156 14.71 -12.43 11.72
CA LEU A 156 13.33 -11.98 11.59
C LEU A 156 12.69 -11.99 12.97
N ALA A 157 12.15 -10.85 13.41
CA ALA A 157 11.45 -10.71 14.67
C ALA A 157 9.94 -10.62 14.44
N MET A 158 9.16 -11.40 15.18
CA MET A 158 7.69 -11.41 15.12
C MET A 158 7.10 -10.57 16.24
N TYR A 159 6.08 -9.78 15.89
CA TYR A 159 5.41 -8.87 16.80
C TYR A 159 3.88 -8.99 16.66
N SER A 160 3.20 -8.68 17.75
CA SER A 160 1.75 -8.49 17.82
C SER A 160 1.45 -7.08 18.30
N LEU A 161 0.66 -6.32 17.53
CA LEU A 161 0.33 -4.94 17.84
C LEU A 161 -1.17 -4.80 18.17
N GLY A 162 -1.45 -4.39 19.40
CA GLY A 162 -2.77 -3.89 19.80
C GLY A 162 -2.63 -2.49 20.39
N GLN A 163 -3.07 -2.31 21.63
CA GLN A 163 -2.77 -1.08 22.38
C GLN A 163 -1.28 -0.91 22.71
N ARG A 164 -0.57 -2.04 22.86
CA ARG A 164 0.87 -2.12 23.06
C ARG A 164 1.47 -3.05 22.02
N LEU A 165 2.77 -2.89 21.82
CA LEU A 165 3.57 -3.77 20.98
C LEU A 165 4.11 -4.92 21.83
N PHE A 166 3.82 -6.15 21.41
CA PHE A 166 4.33 -7.36 22.04
C PHE A 166 5.31 -8.06 21.11
N TYR A 167 6.51 -8.34 21.61
CA TYR A 167 7.48 -9.20 20.94
C TYR A 167 7.12 -10.67 21.18
N GLN A 168 7.01 -11.45 20.11
CA GLN A 168 6.62 -12.86 20.17
C GLN A 168 7.85 -13.78 20.17
N LYS A 169 8.62 -13.77 19.08
CA LYS A 169 9.82 -14.60 18.90
C LYS A 169 10.72 -14.03 17.80
N GLU A 170 11.91 -14.59 17.67
CA GLU A 170 12.87 -14.28 16.60
C GLU A 170 13.33 -15.57 15.92
N ILE A 171 13.40 -15.53 14.60
CA ILE A 171 13.82 -16.62 13.74
C ILE A 171 15.16 -16.21 13.09
N PRO A 172 16.22 -17.04 13.17
CA PRO A 172 17.46 -16.77 12.46
C PRO A 172 17.23 -16.68 10.95
N LEU A 173 17.77 -15.64 10.32
CA LEU A 173 17.64 -15.40 8.89
C LEU A 173 19.01 -14.99 8.33
N PRO A 174 19.99 -15.92 8.24
CA PRO A 174 21.38 -15.58 7.95
C PRO A 174 21.58 -14.94 6.57
N GLN A 175 20.72 -15.27 5.59
CA GLN A 175 20.77 -14.67 4.25
C GLN A 175 20.13 -13.26 4.21
N GLY A 176 19.43 -12.86 5.28
CA GLY A 176 18.65 -11.63 5.34
C GLY A 176 17.44 -11.66 4.40
N GLY A 177 16.86 -10.49 4.17
CA GLY A 177 15.81 -10.29 3.19
C GLY A 177 15.66 -8.81 2.85
N THR A 178 15.33 -8.52 1.60
CA THR A 178 15.18 -7.18 1.03
C THR A 178 13.71 -6.78 0.90
N LEU A 179 12.84 -7.74 0.61
CA LEU A 179 11.39 -7.58 0.53
C LEU A 179 10.71 -8.79 1.16
N ALA A 180 9.61 -8.58 1.89
CA ALA A 180 8.81 -9.67 2.43
C ALA A 180 7.31 -9.36 2.41
N ARG A 181 6.49 -10.41 2.25
CA ARG A 181 5.04 -10.37 2.43
C ARG A 181 4.56 -11.62 3.14
N ARG A 182 3.52 -11.47 3.96
CA ARG A 182 3.02 -12.50 4.87
C ARG A 182 1.55 -12.78 4.60
N ILE A 183 1.18 -14.06 4.60
CA ILE A 183 -0.21 -14.52 4.67
C ILE A 183 -0.27 -15.63 5.72
N GLY A 184 -0.93 -15.38 6.85
CA GLY A 184 -1.01 -16.36 7.94
C GLY A 184 0.37 -16.76 8.48
N SER A 185 0.67 -18.05 8.48
CA SER A 185 1.97 -18.60 8.90
C SER A 185 3.02 -18.63 7.78
N SER A 186 2.65 -18.32 6.53
CA SER A 186 3.58 -18.31 5.40
C SER A 186 4.14 -16.91 5.15
N LEU A 187 5.46 -16.84 5.00
CA LEU A 187 6.18 -15.64 4.62
C LEU A 187 6.94 -15.88 3.32
N CYS A 188 6.57 -15.14 2.27
CA CYS A 188 7.39 -15.05 1.07
C CYS A 188 8.40 -13.92 1.25
N ILE A 189 9.69 -14.21 1.06
CA ILE A 189 10.80 -13.28 1.30
C ILE A 189 11.80 -13.34 0.15
N ALA A 190 12.15 -12.18 -0.40
CA ALA A 190 13.23 -12.04 -1.36
C ALA A 190 14.53 -11.72 -0.61
N ASP A 191 15.59 -12.45 -0.90
CA ASP A 191 16.95 -12.04 -0.54
C ASP A 191 17.58 -11.21 -1.69
N LYS A 192 18.87 -11.38 -1.98
CA LYS A 192 19.54 -10.73 -3.12
C LYS A 192 19.57 -11.58 -4.39
N ILE A 193 19.20 -12.85 -4.29
CA ILE A 193 19.38 -13.90 -5.28
C ILE A 193 18.07 -14.65 -5.52
N ASN A 194 17.33 -15.02 -4.46
CA ASN A 194 16.15 -15.87 -4.54
C ASN A 194 14.93 -15.27 -3.84
N TYR A 195 13.75 -15.66 -4.34
CA TYR A 195 12.55 -15.78 -3.53
C TYR A 195 12.63 -17.04 -2.69
N ASN A 196 12.31 -16.91 -1.40
CA ASN A 196 12.25 -18.01 -0.45
C ASN A 196 10.87 -18.02 0.21
N MET A 197 10.45 -19.21 0.62
CA MET A 197 9.27 -19.39 1.47
C MET A 197 9.72 -19.78 2.86
N LEU A 198 9.23 -19.08 3.87
CA LEU A 198 9.48 -19.35 5.28
C LEU A 198 8.16 -19.68 5.97
N ASN A 199 8.10 -20.84 6.62
CA ASN A 199 7.03 -21.17 7.55
C ASN A 199 7.35 -20.56 8.92
N LEU A 200 6.54 -19.61 9.36
CA LEU A 200 6.72 -18.88 10.61
C LEU A 200 6.46 -19.73 11.86
N GLU A 201 5.76 -20.86 11.75
CA GLU A 201 5.52 -21.79 12.86
C GLU A 201 6.71 -22.73 13.06
N THR A 202 7.12 -23.43 12.00
CA THR A 202 8.22 -24.42 12.03
C THR A 202 9.60 -23.79 11.93
N ALA A 203 9.68 -22.52 11.51
CA ALA A 203 10.93 -21.81 11.20
C ALA A 203 11.74 -22.42 10.04
N GLU A 204 11.08 -23.21 9.18
CA GLU A 204 11.70 -23.81 8.00
C GLU A 204 11.65 -22.84 6.82
N ILE A 205 12.82 -22.59 6.22
CA ILE A 205 12.99 -21.74 5.03
C ILE A 205 13.58 -22.55 3.89
N PHE A 206 13.06 -22.35 2.69
CA PHE A 206 13.57 -22.96 1.47
C PHE A 206 13.45 -22.01 0.28
N PRO A 207 14.43 -22.04 -0.67
CA PRO A 207 14.38 -21.24 -1.88
C PRO A 207 13.33 -21.80 -2.85
N ILE A 208 12.65 -20.90 -3.57
CA ILE A 208 11.63 -21.25 -4.57
C ILE A 208 12.14 -20.99 -5.99
N LEU A 209 12.57 -19.75 -6.24
CA LEU A 209 12.89 -19.27 -7.58
C LEU A 209 13.92 -18.14 -7.50
N PRO A 210 14.90 -18.09 -8.40
CA PRO A 210 15.81 -16.95 -8.51
C PRO A 210 15.10 -15.66 -8.96
N LEU A 211 15.58 -14.52 -8.48
CA LEU A 211 15.16 -13.19 -8.95
C LEU A 211 15.53 -12.98 -10.42
N ASN A 212 16.72 -13.47 -10.80
CA ASN A 212 17.31 -13.34 -12.13
C ASN A 212 17.72 -14.73 -12.67
N GLN A 213 17.18 -15.09 -13.83
CA GLN A 213 17.47 -16.32 -14.57
C GLN A 213 18.31 -16.09 -15.84
N ASP A 214 18.74 -14.85 -16.08
CA ASP A 214 19.62 -14.50 -17.19
C ASP A 214 20.99 -15.15 -17.01
N VAL A 215 21.31 -16.10 -17.91
CA VAL A 215 22.57 -16.84 -17.89
C VAL A 215 23.74 -15.96 -18.36
N ASP A 216 23.48 -14.97 -19.22
CA ASP A 216 24.49 -14.07 -19.76
C ASP A 216 24.80 -12.92 -18.78
N ALA A 217 23.82 -12.52 -17.98
CA ALA A 217 23.96 -11.48 -16.95
C ALA A 217 23.46 -11.92 -15.55
N PRO A 218 24.03 -12.98 -14.94
CA PRO A 218 23.52 -13.56 -13.69
C PRO A 218 23.65 -12.64 -12.48
N ASN A 219 24.53 -11.64 -12.53
CA ASN A 219 24.77 -10.68 -11.46
C ASN A 219 24.01 -9.36 -11.64
N LEU A 220 23.17 -9.23 -12.68
CA LEU A 220 22.33 -8.05 -12.84
C LEU A 220 21.37 -7.94 -11.64
N PRO A 221 21.39 -6.84 -10.88
CA PRO A 221 20.44 -6.63 -9.80
C PRO A 221 19.02 -6.48 -10.38
N VAL A 222 18.10 -7.28 -9.88
CA VAL A 222 16.68 -7.26 -10.27
C VAL A 222 15.85 -6.89 -9.04
N GLU A 223 14.94 -5.94 -9.19
CA GLU A 223 14.05 -5.52 -8.10
C GLU A 223 13.04 -6.64 -7.81
N PRO A 224 12.91 -7.12 -6.56
CA PRO A 224 11.97 -8.19 -6.27
C PRO A 224 10.53 -7.65 -6.22
N PHE A 225 9.59 -8.46 -6.68
CA PHE A 225 8.15 -8.24 -6.51
C PHE A 225 7.53 -9.42 -5.78
N ILE A 226 6.84 -9.12 -4.67
CA ILE A 226 6.02 -10.08 -3.93
C ILE A 226 4.68 -9.38 -3.66
N ILE A 227 3.59 -9.87 -4.25
CA ILE A 227 2.26 -9.29 -4.09
C ILE A 227 1.31 -10.38 -3.57
N PRO A 228 0.76 -10.26 -2.35
CA PRO A 228 -0.30 -11.13 -1.89
C PRO A 228 -1.53 -10.97 -2.77
N THR A 229 -2.11 -12.07 -3.22
CA THR A 229 -3.37 -12.04 -3.99
C THR A 229 -4.59 -11.82 -3.09
N GLY A 230 -4.49 -12.19 -1.80
CA GLY A 230 -5.61 -12.26 -0.87
C GLY A 230 -6.28 -13.65 -0.78
N GLU A 231 -5.99 -14.57 -1.72
CA GLU A 231 -6.54 -15.93 -1.74
C GLU A 231 -5.60 -16.99 -1.13
N GLY A 232 -4.56 -16.56 -0.42
CA GLY A 232 -3.58 -17.47 0.20
C GLY A 232 -2.33 -17.74 -0.64
N ASP A 233 -2.23 -17.14 -1.83
CA ASP A 233 -1.07 -17.19 -2.71
C ASP A 233 -0.39 -15.82 -2.90
N PHE A 234 0.82 -15.86 -3.42
CA PHE A 234 1.66 -14.71 -3.73
C PHE A 234 1.97 -14.70 -5.23
N LEU A 235 1.85 -13.54 -5.88
CA LEU A 235 2.48 -13.30 -7.16
C LEU A 235 3.94 -12.86 -6.92
N VAL A 236 4.88 -13.57 -7.54
CA VAL A 236 6.29 -13.15 -7.63
C VAL A 236 6.71 -12.94 -9.06
N VAL A 237 7.72 -12.09 -9.31
CA VAL A 237 8.20 -11.81 -10.67
C VAL A 237 9.68 -12.10 -10.81
N SER A 238 10.04 -12.90 -11.81
CA SER A 238 11.43 -13.27 -12.11
C SER A 238 11.82 -12.78 -13.50
N TRP A 239 13.05 -12.26 -13.61
CA TRP A 239 13.62 -11.83 -14.88
C TRP A 239 14.26 -13.00 -15.61
N THR A 240 13.95 -13.15 -16.90
CA THR A 240 14.44 -14.26 -17.74
C THR A 240 15.61 -13.88 -18.65
N GLY A 241 16.08 -12.63 -18.60
CA GLY A 241 17.07 -12.07 -19.52
C GLY A 241 16.47 -11.32 -20.71
N GLN A 242 15.24 -11.65 -21.10
CA GLN A 242 14.53 -10.98 -22.20
C GLN A 242 13.14 -10.47 -21.82
N SER A 243 12.48 -11.13 -20.88
CA SER A 243 11.14 -10.80 -20.40
C SER A 243 11.03 -11.10 -18.91
N SER A 244 9.98 -10.58 -18.27
CA SER A 244 9.65 -10.98 -16.90
C SER A 244 8.52 -11.96 -16.86
N MET A 245 8.63 -12.95 -15.99
CA MET A 245 7.61 -13.96 -15.75
C MET A 245 7.03 -13.79 -14.34
N GLY A 246 5.71 -13.65 -14.27
CA GLY A 246 4.94 -13.65 -13.04
C GLY A 246 4.45 -15.06 -12.69
N ILE A 247 4.72 -15.52 -11.47
CA ILE A 247 4.36 -16.86 -11.00
C ILE A 247 3.55 -16.73 -9.71
N PHE A 248 2.44 -17.46 -9.61
CA PHE A 248 1.60 -17.52 -8.43
C PHE A 248 1.96 -18.72 -7.57
N LEU A 249 2.36 -18.47 -6.32
CA LEU A 249 2.89 -19.46 -5.39
C LEU A 249 2.03 -19.54 -4.13
N THR A 250 1.67 -20.74 -3.68
CA THR A 250 1.05 -20.95 -2.37
C THR A 250 2.00 -20.56 -1.23
N GLY A 251 1.46 -20.54 0.00
CA GLY A 251 2.27 -20.50 1.21
C GLY A 251 3.22 -21.70 1.43
N SER A 252 3.10 -22.78 0.64
CA SER A 252 4.06 -23.91 0.57
C SER A 252 5.06 -23.78 -0.59
N GLY A 253 4.98 -22.70 -1.39
CA GLY A 253 5.87 -22.48 -2.52
C GLY A 253 5.49 -23.24 -3.79
N ASP A 254 4.31 -23.86 -3.83
CA ASP A 254 3.83 -24.60 -5.01
C ASP A 254 3.15 -23.65 -6.00
N PRO A 255 3.41 -23.77 -7.32
CA PRO A 255 2.74 -22.94 -8.32
C PRO A 255 1.25 -23.33 -8.47
N VAL A 256 0.35 -22.34 -8.48
CA VAL A 256 -1.11 -22.59 -8.46
C VAL A 256 -1.91 -22.03 -9.63
N ARG A 257 -1.34 -21.12 -10.41
CA ARG A 257 -2.00 -20.53 -11.59
C ARG A 257 -1.04 -20.53 -12.77
N GLY A 258 -1.56 -20.19 -13.95
CA GLY A 258 -0.68 -19.92 -15.09
C GLY A 258 0.13 -18.64 -14.88
N THR A 259 1.11 -18.45 -15.76
CA THR A 259 2.10 -17.38 -15.62
C THR A 259 1.66 -16.12 -16.34
N LEU A 260 2.05 -14.96 -15.81
CA LEU A 260 1.98 -13.69 -16.51
C LEU A 260 3.33 -13.40 -17.17
N THR A 261 3.33 -12.67 -18.29
CA THR A 261 4.58 -12.30 -18.97
C THR A 261 4.56 -10.82 -19.31
N TRP A 262 5.66 -10.13 -19.03
CA TRP A 262 5.89 -8.73 -19.42
C TRP A 262 7.12 -8.64 -20.31
N THR A 263 7.07 -7.78 -21.32
CA THR A 263 8.16 -7.57 -22.28
C THR A 263 9.42 -6.99 -21.63
N GLN A 264 9.26 -6.28 -20.52
CA GLN A 264 10.35 -5.72 -19.72
C GLN A 264 10.11 -6.05 -18.25
N HIS A 265 11.14 -5.90 -17.42
CA HIS A 265 10.96 -5.98 -15.97
C HIS A 265 10.15 -4.78 -15.47
N PRO A 266 8.97 -5.00 -14.85
CA PRO A 266 8.16 -3.89 -14.37
C PRO A 266 8.90 -3.04 -13.33
N THR A 267 8.57 -1.76 -13.25
CA THR A 267 9.02 -0.87 -12.17
C THR A 267 8.02 -0.82 -11.02
N SER A 268 6.78 -1.22 -11.25
CA SER A 268 5.75 -1.33 -10.22
C SER A 268 4.65 -2.30 -10.61
N ILE A 269 4.09 -3.02 -9.65
CA ILE A 269 3.01 -3.98 -9.85
C ILE A 269 2.03 -3.91 -8.69
N CYS A 270 0.73 -3.97 -8.99
CA CYS A 270 -0.31 -4.16 -7.99
C CYS A 270 -1.39 -5.12 -8.51
N LEU A 271 -2.19 -5.67 -7.59
CA LEU A 271 -3.33 -6.53 -7.91
C LEU A 271 -4.64 -5.85 -7.49
N ASP A 272 -5.58 -5.80 -8.42
CA ASP A 272 -6.99 -5.51 -8.18
C ASP A 272 -7.80 -6.63 -8.84
N LEU A 273 -8.04 -7.70 -8.07
CA LEU A 273 -8.46 -8.98 -8.63
C LEU A 273 -9.74 -8.84 -9.48
N PRO A 274 -9.80 -9.50 -10.66
CA PRO A 274 -8.85 -10.49 -11.18
C PRO A 274 -7.74 -9.89 -12.07
N HIS A 275 -7.38 -8.62 -11.89
CA HIS A 275 -6.41 -7.94 -12.76
C HIS A 275 -5.08 -7.66 -12.06
N ALA A 276 -3.99 -7.90 -12.80
CA ALA A 276 -2.65 -7.46 -12.45
C ALA A 276 -2.30 -6.23 -13.29
N THR A 277 -1.95 -5.15 -12.62
CA THR A 277 -1.56 -3.89 -13.27
C THR A 277 -0.06 -3.69 -13.04
N ALA A 278 0.68 -3.43 -14.11
CA ALA A 278 2.12 -3.21 -14.07
C ALA A 278 2.50 -1.90 -14.79
N ILE A 279 3.45 -1.16 -14.23
CA ILE A 279 4.15 -0.07 -14.93
C ILE A 279 5.45 -0.64 -15.50
N LEU A 280 5.69 -0.42 -16.79
CA LEU A 280 6.94 -0.76 -17.46
C LEU A 280 7.93 0.43 -17.45
N PRO A 281 9.24 0.19 -17.70
CA PRO A 281 10.26 1.25 -17.67
C PRO A 281 10.03 2.42 -18.64
N ASP A 282 9.29 2.19 -19.71
CA ASP A 282 8.90 3.22 -20.70
C ASP A 282 7.68 4.05 -20.26
N GLY A 283 7.13 3.78 -19.07
CA GLY A 283 5.93 4.42 -18.53
C GLY A 283 4.62 3.81 -19.01
N THR A 284 4.66 2.75 -19.83
CA THR A 284 3.45 2.02 -20.26
C THR A 284 2.81 1.32 -19.06
N ILE A 285 1.48 1.37 -18.94
CA ILE A 285 0.72 0.55 -18.00
C ILE A 285 0.12 -0.63 -18.75
N GLU A 286 0.45 -1.84 -18.33
CA GLU A 286 -0.14 -3.07 -18.84
C GLU A 286 -1.07 -3.69 -17.79
N ILE A 287 -2.25 -4.09 -18.23
CA ILE A 287 -3.28 -4.69 -17.39
C ILE A 287 -3.54 -6.08 -17.92
N HIS A 288 -3.27 -7.09 -17.09
CA HIS A 288 -3.46 -8.49 -17.40
C HIS A 288 -4.59 -9.06 -16.56
N ASN A 289 -5.40 -9.94 -17.14
CA ASN A 289 -6.34 -10.75 -16.38
C ASN A 289 -5.64 -12.03 -15.92
N ILE A 290 -5.63 -12.29 -14.61
CA ILE A 290 -4.84 -13.39 -14.03
C ILE A 290 -5.40 -14.78 -14.35
N ASP A 291 -6.73 -14.88 -14.55
CA ASP A 291 -7.40 -16.15 -14.78
C ASP A 291 -7.18 -16.62 -16.23
N SER A 292 -7.32 -15.70 -17.19
CA SER A 292 -7.14 -15.94 -18.62
C SER A 292 -5.70 -15.75 -19.12
N GLN A 293 -4.82 -15.16 -18.30
CA GLN A 293 -3.44 -14.78 -18.62
C GLN A 293 -3.32 -13.81 -19.82
N SER A 294 -4.43 -13.18 -20.20
CA SER A 294 -4.47 -12.28 -21.35
C SER A 294 -4.15 -10.84 -20.95
N LEU A 295 -3.43 -10.13 -21.82
CA LEU A 295 -3.28 -8.68 -21.76
C LEU A 295 -4.63 -8.06 -22.17
N VAL A 296 -5.34 -7.47 -21.21
CA VAL A 296 -6.69 -6.92 -21.44
C VAL A 296 -6.67 -5.46 -21.87
N GLN A 297 -5.65 -4.70 -21.44
CA GLN A 297 -5.53 -3.29 -21.76
C GLN A 297 -4.09 -2.81 -21.65
N VAL A 298 -3.74 -1.87 -22.53
CA VAL A 298 -2.49 -1.12 -22.49
C VAL A 298 -2.84 0.36 -22.42
N ILE A 299 -2.29 1.07 -21.44
CA ILE A 299 -2.38 2.53 -21.36
C ILE A 299 -1.01 3.11 -21.70
N PRO A 300 -0.87 3.85 -22.82
CA PRO A 300 0.41 4.36 -23.27
C PRO A 300 1.02 5.33 -22.24
N PRO A 301 2.33 5.57 -22.29
CA PRO A 301 2.95 6.58 -21.45
C PRO A 301 2.35 7.97 -21.69
N PRO A 302 2.42 8.88 -20.72
CA PRO A 302 1.97 10.25 -20.90
C PRO A 302 2.68 10.91 -22.10
N PRO A 303 1.99 11.79 -22.86
CA PRO A 303 2.64 12.56 -23.92
C PRO A 303 3.78 13.42 -23.32
N ASN A 304 4.86 13.61 -24.09
CA ASN A 304 6.16 14.22 -23.70
C ASN A 304 6.13 15.67 -23.13
N ASP A 305 4.99 16.22 -22.72
CA ASP A 305 4.81 17.60 -22.25
C ASP A 305 4.94 17.77 -20.72
N GLY A 306 5.88 17.07 -20.08
CA GLY A 306 6.26 17.29 -18.68
C GLY A 306 6.60 16.03 -17.88
N PRO A 307 7.10 16.16 -16.63
CA PRO A 307 7.55 15.06 -15.80
C PRO A 307 6.37 14.36 -15.11
N VAL A 308 5.42 13.83 -15.89
CA VAL A 308 4.39 12.93 -15.34
C VAL A 308 4.98 11.53 -15.27
N ASP A 309 5.96 11.36 -14.39
CA ASP A 309 6.58 10.05 -14.18
C ASP A 309 5.61 9.17 -13.39
N ARG A 310 5.10 8.13 -14.05
CA ARG A 310 4.37 7.05 -13.37
C ARG A 310 5.38 6.26 -12.55
N THR A 311 5.43 6.50 -11.25
CA THR A 311 6.47 5.94 -10.39
C THR A 311 6.04 4.68 -9.66
N ARG A 312 4.78 4.60 -9.20
CA ARG A 312 4.35 3.52 -8.32
C ARG A 312 2.86 3.21 -8.43
N LEU A 313 2.51 1.94 -8.29
CA LEU A 313 1.16 1.43 -8.11
C LEU A 313 0.98 0.91 -6.68
N VAL A 314 -0.17 1.20 -6.08
CA VAL A 314 -0.54 0.70 -4.76
C VAL A 314 -2.01 0.29 -4.79
N SER A 315 -2.30 -0.94 -4.36
CA SER A 315 -3.68 -1.41 -4.19
C SER A 315 -4.27 -0.85 -2.90
N SER A 316 -5.49 -0.31 -2.97
CA SER A 316 -6.26 0.08 -1.79
C SER A 316 -7.09 -1.10 -1.30
N LEU A 317 -6.55 -1.89 -0.36
CA LEU A 317 -7.14 -3.15 0.10
C LEU A 317 -8.58 -3.03 0.65
N LEU A 318 -8.92 -1.89 1.25
CA LEU A 318 -10.25 -1.62 1.81
C LEU A 318 -11.04 -0.61 0.97
N GLY A 319 -10.58 -0.33 -0.25
CA GLY A 319 -11.17 0.66 -1.14
C GLY A 319 -10.99 2.10 -0.65
N TYR A 320 -11.32 3.01 -1.56
CA TYR A 320 -11.30 4.44 -1.33
C TYR A 320 -12.34 5.11 -2.21
N ILE A 321 -12.73 6.33 -1.86
CA ILE A 321 -13.76 7.08 -2.57
C ILE A 321 -13.10 7.95 -3.63
N VAL A 322 -13.62 7.89 -4.85
CA VAL A 322 -13.16 8.72 -5.96
C VAL A 322 -14.25 9.75 -6.24
N PRO A 323 -13.90 11.05 -6.39
CA PRO A 323 -14.87 12.05 -6.82
C PRO A 323 -15.51 11.65 -8.15
N SER A 324 -16.85 11.70 -8.20
CA SER A 324 -17.61 11.42 -9.41
C SER A 324 -18.48 12.61 -9.81
N ASP A 325 -18.24 13.12 -11.02
CA ASP A 325 -19.05 14.19 -11.59
C ASP A 325 -20.38 13.69 -12.20
N GLN A 326 -20.58 12.36 -12.25
CA GLN A 326 -21.70 11.74 -12.97
C GLN A 326 -23.09 12.11 -12.42
N TYR A 327 -23.17 12.60 -11.19
CA TYR A 327 -24.44 12.99 -10.55
C TYR A 327 -24.58 14.50 -10.29
N LEU A 328 -23.53 15.31 -10.47
CA LEU A 328 -23.61 16.77 -10.23
C LEU A 328 -24.63 17.45 -11.13
N THR A 329 -24.77 16.99 -12.38
CA THR A 329 -25.75 17.51 -13.35
C THR A 329 -27.20 17.12 -13.05
N LYS A 330 -27.43 16.15 -12.16
CA LYS A 330 -28.77 15.68 -11.74
C LYS A 330 -29.21 16.23 -10.39
N MET A 331 -28.34 16.91 -9.65
CA MET A 331 -28.68 17.48 -8.34
C MET A 331 -29.39 18.83 -8.49
N SER A 332 -30.72 18.85 -8.28
CA SER A 332 -31.48 20.09 -8.14
C SER A 332 -31.57 20.51 -6.67
N LYS A 333 -31.27 21.77 -6.37
CA LYS A 333 -31.50 22.32 -5.02
C LYS A 333 -33.00 22.28 -4.70
N VAL A 334 -33.37 21.58 -3.64
CA VAL A 334 -34.74 21.60 -3.11
C VAL A 334 -34.79 22.67 -2.01
N PRO A 335 -35.59 23.74 -2.18
CA PRO A 335 -35.79 24.71 -1.11
C PRO A 335 -36.53 24.03 0.04
N VAL A 336 -35.85 23.89 1.19
CA VAL A 336 -36.47 23.42 2.42
C VAL A 336 -36.91 24.64 3.21
N ASN A 337 -38.21 24.77 3.44
CA ASN A 337 -38.74 25.78 4.35
C ASN A 337 -38.31 25.43 5.77
N LEU A 338 -37.45 26.25 6.36
CA LEU A 338 -37.15 26.18 7.78
C LEU A 338 -38.44 26.54 8.55
N ASP A 339 -38.94 25.61 9.36
CA ASP A 339 -40.13 25.80 10.18
C ASP A 339 -39.84 26.89 11.22
N ARG A 340 -40.13 28.15 10.89
CA ARG A 340 -40.02 29.30 11.78
C ARG A 340 -41.20 29.28 12.75
N ARG A 341 -41.31 28.24 13.58
CA ARG A 341 -42.19 28.32 14.74
C ARG A 341 -41.52 29.25 15.76
N PRO A 342 -42.16 30.35 16.16
CA PRO A 342 -41.67 31.12 17.29
C PRO A 342 -41.66 30.23 18.52
N ALA A 343 -40.62 30.36 19.35
CA ALA A 343 -40.39 29.60 20.59
C ALA A 343 -41.42 29.88 21.70
N SER A 344 -42.64 30.32 21.37
CA SER A 344 -43.65 30.77 22.34
C SER A 344 -44.88 29.86 22.44
N LYS A 345 -44.77 28.57 22.08
CA LYS A 345 -45.78 27.55 22.42
C LYS A 345 -45.15 26.21 22.79
N LEU A 346 -44.23 26.23 23.77
CA LEU A 346 -44.09 25.17 24.75
C LEU A 346 -44.47 25.78 26.10
N GLY A 347 -45.74 25.63 26.50
CA GLY A 347 -46.22 26.22 27.74
C GLY A 347 -47.74 26.37 27.79
N SER A 348 -48.43 25.22 27.87
CA SER A 348 -49.64 25.01 28.68
C SER A 348 -49.98 23.53 28.65
#